data_AF-A0A5E6NI92-F1
#
_entry.id   AF-A0A5E6NI92-F1
#
_cell.length_a   1.000
_cell.length_b   1.000
_cell.length_c   1.000
_cell.angle_alpha   90.00
_cell.angle_beta   90.00
_cell.angle_gamma   90.00
#
_symmetry.space_group_name_H-M   'P 1'
#
loop_
_entity.id
_entity.type
_entity.pdbx_description
1 polymer ?
#
loop_
_entity_poly.entity_id
_entity_poly.type
_entity_poly.pdbx_seq_one_letter_code
_entity_poly.pdbx_strand_id
1 'polypeptide(L)'
;MPNDYVGKGLSGGRVIVYPPKNSTFNAEEEIIAGNVCGYGATGGELYLSGCVSERFCVRNSGAVAVVEGIGDHGCEYMTGGKAIILGEVGRNFAAGMSGGVAFVYNPHKTFDSMLSTGAIARFRPVQ
;
A
#
# COMPACT_ATOMS: atom_id res chain seq x y z
N MET A 1 14.68 -13.08 -3.47
CA MET A 1 14.65 -11.65 -3.09
C MET A 1 13.47 -11.01 -3.81
N PRO A 2 12.61 -10.26 -3.11
CA PRO A 2 11.52 -9.51 -3.74
C PRO A 2 12.09 -8.45 -4.68
N ASN A 3 11.40 -8.19 -5.81
CA ASN A 3 11.84 -7.17 -6.77
C ASN A 3 11.14 -5.83 -6.51
N ASP A 4 11.88 -4.74 -6.71
CA ASP A 4 11.36 -3.38 -6.54
C ASP A 4 10.49 -2.96 -7.75
N TYR A 5 9.73 -1.86 -7.57
CA TYR A 5 9.00 -1.15 -8.64
C TYR A 5 7.87 -1.95 -9.30
N VAL A 6 7.30 -2.94 -8.62
CA VAL A 6 6.13 -3.67 -9.14
C VAL A 6 5.01 -2.68 -9.45
N GLY A 7 4.50 -2.69 -10.68
CA GLY A 7 3.44 -1.77 -11.11
C GLY A 7 3.87 -0.30 -11.24
N LYS A 8 5.16 0.01 -11.36
CA LYS A 8 5.64 1.37 -11.67
C LYS A 8 4.98 1.90 -12.95
N GLY A 9 4.38 3.09 -12.87
CA GLY A 9 3.76 3.74 -14.02
C GLY A 9 2.56 2.99 -14.59
N LEU A 10 1.83 2.22 -13.75
CA LEU A 10 0.63 1.53 -14.18
C LEU A 10 -0.38 2.51 -14.80
N SER A 11 -0.89 2.16 -15.98
CA SER A 11 -1.74 3.02 -16.82
C SER A 11 -2.91 2.22 -17.44
N GLY A 12 -3.69 1.56 -16.59
CA GLY A 12 -4.96 0.92 -16.94
C GLY A 12 -4.95 -0.63 -16.92
N GLY A 13 -3.78 -1.24 -16.84
CA GLY A 13 -3.64 -2.70 -16.72
C GLY A 13 -3.90 -3.23 -15.31
N ARG A 14 -3.88 -4.55 -15.16
CA ARG A 14 -3.98 -5.24 -13.87
C ARG A 14 -2.70 -6.05 -13.60
N VAL A 15 -2.13 -5.87 -12.41
CA VAL A 15 -0.99 -6.64 -11.90
C VAL A 15 -1.44 -7.38 -10.64
N ILE A 16 -1.22 -8.69 -10.59
CA ILE A 16 -1.55 -9.53 -9.45
C ILE A 16 -0.30 -10.32 -9.07
N VAL A 17 0.12 -10.22 -7.82
CA VAL A 17 1.22 -11.02 -7.25
C VAL A 17 0.69 -11.77 -6.04
N TYR A 18 0.89 -13.09 -6.02
CA TYR A 18 0.44 -13.97 -4.96
C TYR A 18 1.40 -15.16 -4.85
N PRO A 19 1.53 -15.76 -3.65
CA PRO A 19 2.40 -16.91 -3.48
C PRO A 19 1.88 -18.13 -4.26
N PRO A 20 2.75 -19.09 -4.60
CA PRO A 20 2.32 -20.37 -5.16
C PRO A 20 1.23 -21.05 -4.31
N LYS A 21 0.31 -21.79 -4.96
CA LYS A 21 -0.81 -22.44 -4.28
C LYS A 21 -0.39 -23.46 -3.20
N ASN A 22 0.81 -23.98 -3.28
CA ASN A 22 1.39 -24.96 -2.37
C ASN A 22 2.30 -24.33 -1.31
N SER A 23 2.34 -23.00 -1.20
CA SER A 23 3.03 -22.32 -0.12
C SER A 23 2.45 -22.71 1.24
N THR A 24 3.34 -22.95 2.21
CA THR A 24 2.98 -23.36 3.58
C THR A 24 3.08 -22.22 4.59
N PHE A 25 3.50 -21.03 4.16
CA PHE A 25 3.65 -19.83 4.99
C PHE A 25 2.42 -18.92 4.86
N ASN A 26 2.20 -18.08 5.87
CA ASN A 26 1.16 -17.05 5.85
C ASN A 26 1.62 -15.89 4.97
N ALA A 27 0.90 -15.63 3.87
CA ALA A 27 1.29 -14.59 2.90
C ALA A 27 1.35 -13.19 3.54
N GLU A 28 0.40 -12.90 4.44
CA GLU A 28 0.25 -11.63 5.15
C GLU A 28 1.43 -11.30 6.10
N GLU A 29 2.26 -12.30 6.44
CA GLU A 29 3.44 -12.13 7.29
C GLU A 29 4.74 -11.99 6.47
N GLU A 30 4.67 -12.18 5.16
CA GLU A 30 5.86 -12.32 4.30
C GLU A 30 5.96 -11.23 3.22
N ILE A 31 7.19 -10.84 2.89
CA ILE A 31 7.45 -9.81 1.87
C ILE A 31 7.34 -10.43 0.48
N ILE A 32 6.30 -10.06 -0.27
CA ILE A 32 6.04 -10.56 -1.62
C ILE A 32 6.59 -9.65 -2.74
N ALA A 33 6.69 -8.35 -2.48
CA ALA A 33 7.29 -7.39 -3.40
C ALA A 33 8.17 -6.37 -2.66
N GLY A 34 9.15 -5.83 -3.39
CA GLY A 34 10.13 -4.91 -2.84
C GLY A 34 9.60 -3.48 -2.70
N ASN A 35 10.52 -2.53 -2.75
CA ASN A 35 10.24 -1.12 -2.54
C ASN A 35 9.52 -0.48 -3.73
N VAL A 36 8.88 0.66 -3.48
CA VAL A 36 8.41 1.59 -4.52
C VAL A 36 7.37 0.98 -5.47
N CYS A 37 6.57 0.04 -4.96
CA CYS A 37 5.46 -0.56 -5.69
C CYS A 37 4.38 0.48 -6.03
N GLY A 38 3.85 0.47 -7.25
CA GLY A 38 2.78 1.39 -7.70
C GLY A 38 3.23 2.84 -7.91
N TYR A 39 4.53 3.10 -8.05
CA TYR A 39 5.05 4.46 -8.17
C TYR A 39 4.44 5.24 -9.34
N GLY A 40 3.92 6.43 -9.04
CA GLY A 40 3.43 7.39 -10.02
C GLY A 40 2.16 6.97 -10.77
N ALA A 41 1.41 5.98 -10.27
CA ALA A 41 0.38 5.33 -11.07
C ALA A 41 -0.79 6.26 -11.44
N THR A 42 -1.29 6.22 -12.67
CA THR A 42 -2.44 7.04 -13.13
C THR A 42 -3.59 6.20 -13.69
N GLY A 43 -3.61 4.90 -13.37
CA GLY A 43 -4.78 4.05 -13.54
C GLY A 43 -4.44 2.57 -13.60
N GLY A 44 -5.45 1.72 -13.42
CA GLY A 44 -5.28 0.27 -13.36
C GLY A 44 -5.33 -0.27 -11.94
N GLU A 45 -5.04 -1.56 -11.80
CA GLU A 45 -5.25 -2.30 -10.55
C GLU A 45 -3.98 -3.08 -10.15
N LEU A 46 -3.60 -3.01 -8.88
CA LEU A 46 -2.46 -3.70 -8.30
C LEU A 46 -2.93 -4.52 -7.08
N TYR A 47 -2.81 -5.84 -7.13
CA TYR A 47 -3.17 -6.72 -6.02
C TYR A 47 -1.94 -7.51 -5.58
N LEU A 48 -1.57 -7.37 -4.31
CA LEU A 48 -0.41 -8.01 -3.71
C LEU A 48 -0.86 -8.82 -2.50
N SER A 49 -0.90 -10.15 -2.65
CA SER A 49 -1.20 -11.06 -1.54
C SER A 49 0.09 -11.31 -0.74
N GLY A 50 0.40 -10.34 0.10
CA GLY A 50 1.52 -10.34 1.03
C GLY A 50 1.93 -8.92 1.41
N CYS A 51 2.95 -8.81 2.25
CA CYS A 51 3.54 -7.54 2.63
C CYS A 51 4.46 -7.00 1.54
N VAL A 52 4.67 -5.68 1.53
CA VAL A 52 5.70 -5.03 0.73
C VAL A 52 6.62 -4.19 1.61
N SER A 53 7.81 -3.93 1.09
CA SER A 53 8.78 -3.05 1.74
C SER A 53 8.36 -1.56 1.66
N GLU A 54 9.32 -0.65 1.58
CA GLU A 54 9.05 0.78 1.76
C GLU A 54 8.41 1.44 0.53
N ARG A 55 7.84 2.63 0.73
CA ARG A 55 7.38 3.54 -0.34
C ARG A 55 6.30 2.94 -1.26
N PHE A 56 5.37 2.20 -0.68
CA PHE A 56 4.20 1.72 -1.41
C PHE A 56 3.33 2.88 -1.90
N CYS A 57 2.90 2.84 -3.17
CA CYS A 57 2.03 3.83 -3.82
C CYS A 57 2.52 5.29 -3.74
N VAL A 58 3.84 5.50 -3.68
CA VAL A 58 4.41 6.86 -3.77
C VAL A 58 3.98 7.52 -5.07
N ARG A 59 3.42 8.74 -4.97
CA ARG A 59 2.90 9.52 -6.11
C ARG A 59 1.77 8.83 -6.89
N ASN A 60 1.07 7.85 -6.32
CA ASN A 60 -0.13 7.32 -6.95
C ASN A 60 -1.13 8.46 -7.20
N SER A 61 -1.66 8.49 -8.41
CA SER A 61 -2.47 9.55 -8.99
C SER A 61 -3.70 8.99 -9.72
N GLY A 62 -3.98 7.68 -9.61
CA GLY A 62 -5.17 7.09 -10.26
C GLY A 62 -5.36 5.58 -10.17
N ALA A 63 -4.38 4.80 -9.70
CA ALA A 63 -4.54 3.34 -9.59
C ALA A 63 -5.25 2.92 -8.29
N VAL A 64 -5.89 1.74 -8.35
CA VAL A 64 -6.39 1.02 -7.18
C VAL A 64 -5.38 -0.04 -6.78
N ALA A 65 -4.90 0.00 -5.54
CA ALA A 65 -3.94 -0.97 -5.04
C ALA A 65 -4.44 -1.64 -3.75
N VAL A 66 -4.26 -2.95 -3.65
CA VAL A 66 -4.58 -3.78 -2.47
C VAL A 66 -3.33 -4.53 -2.05
N VAL A 67 -3.00 -4.49 -0.76
CA VAL A 67 -1.82 -5.13 -0.17
C VAL A 67 -2.09 -5.56 1.27
N GLU A 68 -1.38 -6.58 1.77
CA GLU A 68 -1.61 -7.15 3.11
C GLU A 68 -0.77 -6.48 4.21
N GLY A 69 0.22 -5.66 3.84
CA GLY A 69 0.97 -4.81 4.76
C GLY A 69 2.06 -4.04 4.04
N ILE A 70 2.53 -2.93 4.62
CA ILE A 70 3.52 -2.07 3.97
C ILE A 70 4.58 -1.57 4.96
N GLY A 71 5.79 -1.32 4.45
CA GLY A 71 6.85 -0.62 5.19
C GLY A 71 6.64 0.90 5.28
N ASP A 72 7.72 1.60 5.62
CA ASP A 72 7.72 3.06 5.85
C ASP A 72 7.41 3.87 4.58
N HIS A 73 6.96 5.12 4.76
CA HIS A 73 6.69 6.10 3.68
C HIS A 73 5.59 5.67 2.69
N GLY A 74 4.62 4.90 3.17
CA GLY A 74 3.44 4.53 2.38
C GLY A 74 2.62 5.73 1.93
N CYS A 75 2.13 5.69 0.68
CA CYS A 75 1.28 6.70 0.05
C CYS A 75 1.88 8.12 0.02
N GLU A 76 3.21 8.25 0.10
CA GLU A 76 3.87 9.55 0.05
C GLU A 76 3.55 10.29 -1.25
N TYR A 77 3.20 11.57 -1.17
CA TYR A 77 2.85 12.41 -2.32
C TYR A 77 1.72 11.86 -3.21
N MET A 78 0.87 10.96 -2.69
CA MET A 78 -0.29 10.46 -3.40
C MET A 78 -1.26 11.62 -3.70
N THR A 79 -1.71 11.72 -4.95
CA THR A 79 -2.60 12.78 -5.44
C THR A 79 -3.94 12.25 -5.95
N GLY A 80 -4.09 10.94 -6.09
CA GLY A 80 -5.30 10.29 -6.61
C GLY A 80 -5.25 8.78 -6.54
N GLY A 81 -6.38 8.12 -6.81
CA GLY A 81 -6.50 6.65 -6.73
C GLY A 81 -6.93 6.15 -5.35
N LYS A 82 -6.82 4.85 -5.13
CA LYS A 82 -7.19 4.17 -3.87
C LYS A 82 -6.09 3.21 -3.44
N ALA A 83 -5.70 3.27 -2.17
CA ALA A 83 -4.81 2.29 -1.55
C ALA A 83 -5.57 1.56 -0.44
N ILE A 84 -5.62 0.24 -0.48
CA ILE A 84 -6.27 -0.61 0.51
C ILE A 84 -5.16 -1.46 1.14
N ILE A 85 -4.92 -1.25 2.43
CA ILE A 85 -3.90 -1.96 3.19
C ILE A 85 -4.62 -2.80 4.25
N LEU A 86 -4.49 -4.11 4.14
CA LEU A 86 -5.19 -5.11 4.97
C LEU A 86 -4.38 -5.53 6.21
N GLY A 87 -3.35 -4.78 6.56
CA GLY A 87 -2.53 -5.01 7.74
C GLY A 87 -1.75 -3.76 8.16
N GLU A 88 -0.63 -3.99 8.84
CA GLU A 88 0.18 -2.92 9.42
C GLU A 88 0.80 -2.01 8.34
N VAL A 89 1.01 -0.75 8.74
CA VAL A 89 1.72 0.25 7.93
C VAL A 89 2.96 0.73 8.69
N GLY A 90 4.01 1.04 7.94
CA GLY A 90 5.19 1.69 8.50
C GLY A 90 5.00 3.18 8.75
N ARG A 91 6.07 3.78 9.29
CA ARG A 91 6.13 5.17 9.74
C ARG A 91 6.01 6.16 8.58
N ASN A 92 5.67 7.40 8.93
CA ASN A 92 5.57 8.53 8.02
C ASN A 92 4.57 8.26 6.87
N PHE A 93 3.50 7.54 7.19
CA PHE A 93 2.42 7.23 6.25
C PHE A 93 1.73 8.53 5.79
N ALA A 94 1.35 8.55 4.52
CA ALA A 94 0.65 9.65 3.86
C ALA A 94 1.37 11.01 3.87
N ALA A 95 2.70 11.04 4.01
CA ALA A 95 3.43 12.31 4.00
C ALA A 95 3.28 13.01 2.63
N GLY A 96 2.85 14.27 2.66
CA GLY A 96 2.58 15.05 1.44
C GLY A 96 1.44 14.51 0.57
N MET A 97 0.62 13.57 1.08
CA MET A 97 -0.57 13.08 0.39
C MET A 97 -1.59 14.22 0.26
N SER A 98 -1.90 14.62 -0.98
CA SER A 98 -2.80 15.74 -1.28
C SER A 98 -4.11 15.30 -1.94
N GLY A 99 -4.23 14.03 -2.34
CA GLY A 99 -5.46 13.50 -2.93
C GLY A 99 -5.50 11.97 -3.01
N GLY A 100 -6.70 11.43 -3.27
CA GLY A 100 -6.98 10.00 -3.21
C GLY A 100 -7.50 9.54 -1.84
N VAL A 101 -7.68 8.23 -1.67
CA VAL A 101 -8.16 7.64 -0.40
C VAL A 101 -7.34 6.40 -0.06
N ALA A 102 -6.83 6.36 1.17
CA ALA A 102 -6.23 5.16 1.74
C ALA A 102 -7.16 4.54 2.80
N PHE A 103 -7.35 3.23 2.72
CA PHE A 103 -8.05 2.43 3.72
C PHE A 103 -7.01 1.56 4.40
N VAL A 104 -6.96 1.61 5.74
CA VAL A 104 -6.03 0.84 6.55
C VAL A 104 -6.83 0.00 7.52
N TYR A 105 -6.68 -1.32 7.44
CA TYR A 105 -7.18 -2.24 8.45
C TYR A 105 -6.25 -2.17 9.67
N ASN A 106 -6.77 -1.67 10.79
CA ASN A 106 -5.98 -1.33 11.98
C ASN A 106 -6.52 -2.05 13.23
N PRO A 107 -6.44 -3.39 13.30
CA PRO A 107 -6.94 -4.16 14.45
C PRO A 107 -6.14 -3.88 15.73
N HIS A 108 -4.84 -3.57 15.60
CA HIS A 108 -3.94 -3.34 16.72
C HIS A 108 -3.91 -1.88 17.22
N LYS A 109 -4.65 -0.99 16.57
CA LYS A 109 -4.75 0.44 16.94
C LYS A 109 -3.39 1.17 16.96
N THR A 110 -2.48 0.77 16.08
CA THR A 110 -1.10 1.31 15.93
C THR A 110 -1.03 2.46 14.93
N PHE A 111 -1.95 2.50 13.96
CA PHE A 111 -1.93 3.41 12.81
C PHE A 111 -1.70 4.89 13.15
N ASP A 112 -2.29 5.41 14.23
CA ASP A 112 -2.17 6.82 14.61
C ASP A 112 -0.72 7.26 14.82
N SER A 113 0.11 6.37 15.37
CA SER A 113 1.54 6.65 15.59
C SER A 113 2.41 6.52 14.34
N MET A 114 1.84 5.98 13.25
CA MET A 114 2.53 5.77 11.98
C MET A 114 2.30 6.92 11.00
N LEU A 115 1.30 7.78 11.26
CA LEU A 115 0.97 8.92 10.42
C LEU A 115 2.08 9.97 10.41
N SER A 116 2.29 10.56 9.24
CA SER A 116 3.12 11.75 9.09
C SER A 116 2.49 12.99 9.73
N THR A 117 3.32 13.94 10.15
CA THR A 117 2.87 15.21 10.72
C THR A 117 1.98 15.97 9.73
N GLY A 118 0.75 16.29 10.14
CA GLY A 118 -0.20 17.03 9.31
C GLY A 118 -1.10 16.16 8.43
N ALA A 119 -0.89 14.84 8.40
CA ALA A 119 -1.84 13.93 7.77
C ALA A 119 -3.17 13.91 8.56
N ILE A 120 -4.29 13.96 7.84
CA ILE A 120 -5.63 13.91 8.44
C ILE A 120 -6.20 12.51 8.18
N ALA A 121 -6.33 11.71 9.25
CA ALA A 121 -7.03 10.44 9.20
C ALA A 121 -8.47 10.59 9.73
N ARG A 122 -9.42 9.91 9.09
CA ARG A 122 -10.78 9.73 9.61
C ARG A 122 -11.02 8.26 9.88
N PHE A 123 -11.21 7.92 11.14
CA PHE A 123 -11.60 6.57 11.52
C PHE A 123 -13.09 6.37 11.31
N ARG A 124 -13.44 5.29 10.61
CA ARG A 124 -14.80 4.78 10.57
C ARG A 124 -14.79 3.40 11.22
N PRO A 125 -15.46 3.21 12.37
CA PRO A 125 -15.60 1.89 12.95
C PRO A 125 -16.35 1.00 11.95
N VAL A 126 -15.77 -0.16 11.65
CA VAL A 126 -16.49 -1.24 10.97
C VAL A 126 -17.27 -1.95 12.08
N GLN A 127 -18.61 -1.87 12.01
CA GLN A 127 -19.51 -2.59 12.92
C GLN A 127 -19.53 -4.08 12.63
#